data_AF-A0AAU7PLG0-F1
#
_entry.id   AF-A0AAU7PLG0-F1
#
_cell.length_a   1.000
_cell.length_b   1.000
_cell.length_c   1.000
_cell.angle_alpha   90.00
_cell.angle_beta   90.00
_cell.angle_gamma   90.00
#
_symmetry.space_group_name_H-M   'P 1'
#
loop_
_entity.id
_entity.type
_entity.pdbx_description
1 polymer ?
#
loop_
_entity_poly.entity_id
_entity_poly.type
_entity_poly.pdbx_seq_one_letter_code
_entity_poly.pdbx_strand_id
1 'polypeptide(L)'
;MKKLSIQEMCKIKGGNAHLKMDPKYRKKANCLGEAQAQIQRGIVTGMTELEIGQEIFAHAVAYYKADILSKIIPFIGDDVKNYLISHASIIDIMDGGDTPVRKAAYTAIWNFTGSSI
;
A
#
# COMPACT_ATOMS: atom_id res chain seq x y z
N MET A 1 1.53 -34.53 -17.07
CA MET A 1 1.39 -33.08 -16.79
C MET A 1 2.00 -32.80 -15.43
N LYS A 2 3.03 -31.94 -15.34
CA LYS A 2 3.70 -31.58 -14.09
C LYS A 2 2.79 -30.59 -13.34
N LYS A 3 2.36 -30.94 -12.12
CA LYS A 3 1.55 -30.08 -11.26
C LYS A 3 2.47 -28.98 -10.70
N LEU A 4 2.22 -27.72 -11.05
CA LEU A 4 2.97 -26.58 -10.51
C LEU A 4 2.67 -26.44 -9.01
N SER A 5 3.68 -26.09 -8.23
CA SER A 5 3.50 -25.76 -6.81
C SER A 5 2.70 -24.46 -6.65
N ILE A 6 2.06 -24.24 -5.50
CA ILE A 6 1.31 -23.00 -5.21
C ILE A 6 2.20 -21.76 -5.42
N GLN A 7 3.48 -21.84 -5.06
CA GLN A 7 4.47 -20.79 -5.29
C GLN A 7 4.72 -20.52 -6.79
N GLU A 8 4.70 -21.55 -7.63
CA GLU A 8 4.82 -21.40 -9.09
C GLU A 8 3.51 -20.95 -9.74
N MET A 9 2.35 -21.28 -9.15
CA MET A 9 1.05 -20.76 -9.60
C MET A 9 0.90 -19.26 -9.28
N CYS A 10 1.36 -18.79 -8.12
CA CYS A 10 1.39 -17.36 -7.78
C CYS A 10 2.27 -16.56 -8.76
N LYS A 11 3.34 -17.15 -9.30
CA LYS A 11 4.18 -16.54 -10.35
C LYS A 11 3.47 -16.38 -11.70
N ILE A 12 2.36 -17.08 -11.95
CA ILE A 12 1.68 -17.11 -13.26
C ILE A 12 0.42 -16.23 -13.28
N LYS A 13 -0.05 -15.69 -12.14
CA LYS A 13 -1.27 -14.87 -12.09
C LYS A 13 -1.21 -13.58 -11.25
N GLY A 14 -0.12 -13.28 -10.55
CA GLY A 14 -0.17 -12.26 -9.50
C GLY A 14 -0.96 -12.79 -8.30
N GLY A 15 -0.61 -12.32 -7.11
CA GLY A 15 -1.34 -12.60 -5.89
C GLY A 15 -1.05 -11.52 -4.89
N ASN A 16 -2.10 -11.01 -4.24
CA ASN A 16 -2.05 -9.94 -3.25
C ASN A 16 -0.75 -9.95 -2.42
N ALA A 17 -0.07 -8.80 -2.35
CA ALA A 17 1.10 -8.66 -1.48
C ALA A 17 0.63 -8.37 -0.05
N HIS A 18 1.14 -9.15 0.90
CA HIS A 18 0.93 -8.96 2.32
C HIS A 18 2.25 -8.53 2.96
N LEU A 19 2.40 -7.24 3.22
CA LEU A 19 3.62 -6.67 3.79
C LEU A 19 3.42 -6.37 5.27
N LYS A 20 4.31 -6.86 6.13
CA LYS A 20 4.35 -6.39 7.52
C LYS A 20 4.85 -4.95 7.54
N MET A 21 4.24 -4.12 8.39
CA MET A 21 4.71 -2.75 8.59
C MET A 21 6.19 -2.75 9.03
N ASP A 22 7.00 -1.91 8.39
CA ASP A 22 8.44 -1.80 8.61
C ASP A 22 8.83 -0.32 8.78
N PRO A 23 9.74 0.03 9.71
CA PRO A 23 10.20 1.41 9.89
C PRO A 23 10.73 2.08 8.62
N LYS A 24 11.23 1.32 7.65
CA LYS A 24 11.68 1.85 6.36
C LYS A 24 10.56 2.56 5.60
N TYR A 25 9.30 2.15 5.77
CA TYR A 25 8.14 2.73 5.09
C TYR A 25 7.77 4.14 5.57
N ARG A 26 8.46 4.67 6.59
CA ARG A 26 8.38 6.09 6.96
C ARG A 26 8.92 7.04 5.88
N LYS A 27 9.57 6.52 4.82
CA LYS A 27 10.12 7.32 3.72
C LYS A 27 9.48 6.89 2.39
N LYS A 28 8.93 7.86 1.65
CA LYS A 28 8.29 7.61 0.34
C LYS A 28 9.19 6.87 -0.65
N ALA A 29 10.48 7.21 -0.68
CA ALA A 29 11.45 6.55 -1.56
C ALA A 29 11.60 5.05 -1.26
N ASN A 30 11.50 4.64 0.02
CA ASN A 30 11.56 3.23 0.38
C ASN A 30 10.26 2.51 0.02
N CYS A 31 9.12 3.19 0.09
CA CYS A 31 7.83 2.66 -0.37
C CYS A 31 7.84 2.41 -1.88
N LEU A 32 8.41 3.33 -2.66
CA LEU A 32 8.61 3.15 -4.11
C LEU A 32 9.57 2.00 -4.42
N GLY A 33 10.68 1.89 -3.69
CA GLY A 33 11.60 0.75 -3.84
C GLY A 33 10.95 -0.59 -3.54
N GLU A 34 10.09 -0.66 -2.51
CA GLU A 34 9.31 -1.88 -2.22
C GLU A 34 8.25 -2.14 -3.30
N ALA A 35 7.53 -1.11 -3.76
CA ALA A 35 6.57 -1.21 -4.85
C ALA A 35 7.21 -1.78 -6.12
N GLN A 36 8.37 -1.26 -6.50
CA GLN A 36 9.14 -1.76 -7.63
C GLN A 36 9.54 -3.22 -7.44
N ALA A 37 9.96 -3.61 -6.24
CA ALA A 37 10.28 -5.01 -5.92
C ALA A 37 9.06 -5.93 -6.07
N GLN A 38 7.87 -5.49 -5.66
CA GLN A 38 6.63 -6.28 -5.80
C GLN A 38 6.24 -6.48 -7.28
N ILE A 39 6.38 -5.42 -8.10
CA ILE A 39 6.13 -5.49 -9.55
C ILE A 39 7.15 -6.41 -10.23
N GLN A 40 8.45 -6.24 -9.94
CA GLN A 40 9.51 -7.06 -10.55
C GLN A 40 9.40 -8.55 -10.19
N ARG A 41 8.91 -8.85 -9.00
CA ARG A 41 8.63 -10.23 -8.57
C ARG A 41 7.35 -10.81 -9.19
N GLY A 42 6.55 -9.99 -9.87
CA GLY A 42 5.25 -10.39 -10.42
C GLY A 42 4.22 -10.72 -9.33
N ILE A 43 4.39 -10.17 -8.12
CA ILE A 43 3.47 -10.40 -6.99
C ILE A 43 2.24 -9.53 -7.17
N VAL A 44 2.45 -8.23 -7.44
CA VAL A 44 1.36 -7.28 -7.71
C VAL A 44 1.35 -6.93 -9.19
N THR A 45 0.18 -7.01 -9.80
CA THR A 45 -0.09 -6.72 -11.20
C THR A 45 -1.22 -5.70 -11.34
N GLY A 46 -1.28 -4.98 -12.48
CA GLY A 46 -2.35 -4.03 -12.76
C GLY A 46 -2.32 -2.74 -11.93
N MET A 47 -1.22 -2.47 -11.21
CA MET A 47 -0.97 -1.22 -10.51
C MET A 47 0.37 -0.64 -10.93
N THR A 48 0.45 0.69 -10.92
CA THR A 48 1.71 1.42 -11.11
C THR A 48 2.56 1.39 -9.84
N GLU A 49 3.87 1.60 -9.99
CA GLU A 49 4.79 1.74 -8.85
C GLU A 49 4.33 2.84 -7.88
N LEU A 50 3.82 3.95 -8.43
CA LEU A 50 3.31 5.06 -7.64
C LEU A 50 2.08 4.67 -6.82
N GLU A 51 1.10 3.99 -7.42
CA GLU A 51 -0.11 3.54 -6.69
C GLU A 51 0.24 2.63 -5.53
N ILE A 52 1.12 1.63 -5.76
CA ILE A 52 1.56 0.71 -4.70
C ILE A 52 2.35 1.48 -3.63
N GLY A 53 3.25 2.38 -4.04
CA GLY A 53 4.04 3.19 -3.11
C GLY A 53 3.19 4.11 -2.24
N GLN A 54 2.14 4.70 -2.81
CA GLN A 54 1.16 5.52 -2.08
C GLN A 54 0.40 4.71 -1.04
N GLU A 55 -0.03 3.50 -1.39
CA GLU A 55 -0.73 2.61 -0.47
C GLU A 55 0.16 2.19 0.70
N ILE A 56 1.39 1.72 0.42
CA ILE A 56 2.37 1.37 1.45
C ILE A 56 2.60 2.55 2.40
N PHE A 57 2.80 3.75 1.84
CA PHE A 57 3.07 4.93 2.64
C PHE A 57 1.85 5.37 3.45
N ALA A 58 0.63 5.25 2.90
CA ALA A 58 -0.60 5.58 3.62
C ALA A 58 -0.79 4.70 4.87
N HIS A 59 -0.54 3.40 4.76
CA HIS A 59 -0.53 2.50 5.92
C HIS A 59 0.57 2.88 6.92
N ALA A 60 1.75 3.30 6.45
CA ALA A 60 2.83 3.76 7.34
C ALA A 60 2.46 5.04 8.09
N VAL A 61 1.77 5.99 7.45
CA VAL A 61 1.21 7.18 8.10
C VAL A 61 0.20 6.78 9.16
N ALA A 62 -0.72 5.87 8.84
CA ALA A 62 -1.71 5.37 9.80
C ALA A 62 -1.04 4.70 11.02
N TYR A 63 0.06 3.97 10.81
CA TYR A 63 0.75 3.25 11.88
C TYR A 63 1.61 4.18 12.76
N TYR A 64 2.40 5.08 12.17
CA TYR A 64 3.38 5.88 12.91
C TYR A 64 2.89 7.29 13.27
N LYS A 65 1.91 7.84 12.54
CA LYS A 65 1.41 9.21 12.68
C LYS A 65 -0.10 9.31 12.40
N ALA A 66 -0.89 8.48 13.08
CA ALA A 66 -2.35 8.46 12.94
C ALA A 66 -3.00 9.84 13.19
N ASP A 67 -2.36 10.70 14.00
CA ASP A 67 -2.80 12.07 14.26
C ASP A 67 -2.84 12.92 12.99
N ILE A 68 -1.91 12.70 12.06
CA ILE A 68 -1.87 13.40 10.77
C ILE A 68 -3.10 13.08 9.93
N LEU A 69 -3.62 11.85 9.97
CA LEU A 69 -4.81 11.48 9.21
C LEU A 69 -5.99 12.39 9.56
N SER A 70 -6.09 12.83 10.82
CA SER A 70 -7.17 13.73 11.25
C SER A 70 -7.10 15.12 10.62
N LYS A 71 -5.92 15.56 10.19
CA LYS A 71 -5.71 16.82 9.47
C LYS A 71 -6.06 16.70 7.98
N ILE A 72 -6.06 15.48 7.45
CA ILE A 72 -6.34 15.16 6.04
C ILE A 72 -7.76 14.56 5.88
N ILE A 73 -8.49 14.35 6.99
CA ILE A 73 -9.86 13.81 7.04
C ILE A 73 -10.81 14.35 5.97
N PRO A 74 -10.88 15.68 5.71
CA PRO A 74 -11.84 16.21 4.74
C PRO A 74 -11.71 15.58 3.35
N PHE A 75 -10.53 15.04 3.02
CA PHE A 75 -10.23 14.41 1.74
C PHE A 75 -10.36 12.88 1.76
N ILE A 76 -10.16 12.23 2.91
CA ILE A 76 -10.10 10.76 2.99
C ILE A 76 -11.38 10.13 3.53
N GLY A 77 -12.20 10.88 4.28
CA GLY A 77 -13.40 10.36 4.93
C GLY A 77 -13.12 9.47 6.14
N ASP A 78 -14.08 9.40 7.07
CA ASP A 78 -13.91 8.66 8.33
C ASP A 78 -13.81 7.15 8.15
N ASP A 79 -14.53 6.58 7.19
CA ASP A 79 -14.49 5.14 6.90
C ASP A 79 -13.11 4.68 6.43
N VAL A 80 -12.47 5.44 5.52
CA VAL A 80 -11.12 5.11 5.03
C VAL A 80 -10.09 5.33 6.13
N LYS A 81 -10.24 6.38 6.94
CA LYS A 81 -9.38 6.59 8.11
C LYS A 81 -9.46 5.40 9.08
N ASN A 82 -10.68 4.96 9.42
CA ASN A 82 -10.88 3.83 10.32
C ASN A 82 -10.33 2.52 9.72
N TYR A 83 -10.49 2.33 8.41
CA TYR A 83 -9.88 1.22 7.70
C TYR A 83 -8.35 1.25 7.81
N LEU A 84 -7.73 2.38 7.46
CA LEU A 84 -6.27 2.56 7.52
C LEU A 84 -5.70 2.31 8.92
N ILE A 85 -6.38 2.80 9.97
CA ILE A 85 -5.93 2.61 11.35
C ILE A 85 -6.05 1.13 11.77
N SER A 86 -7.17 0.49 11.45
CA SER A 86 -7.39 -0.93 11.82
C SER A 86 -6.49 -1.89 11.04
N HIS A 87 -6.04 -1.50 9.84
CA HIS A 87 -5.15 -2.28 8.97
C HIS A 87 -3.73 -1.69 8.93
N ALA A 88 -3.33 -0.90 9.94
CA ALA A 88 -2.05 -0.20 9.89
C ALA A 88 -0.83 -1.14 10.01
N SER A 89 -0.99 -2.32 10.64
CA SER A 89 0.12 -3.23 10.96
C SER A 89 0.49 -4.18 9.81
N ILE A 90 -0.45 -4.43 8.89
CA ILE A 90 -0.29 -5.30 7.72
C ILE A 90 -0.83 -4.54 6.51
N ILE A 91 -0.03 -4.44 5.46
CA ILE A 91 -0.37 -3.74 4.22
C ILE A 91 -0.79 -4.80 3.20
N ASP A 92 -2.06 -4.75 2.82
CA ASP A 92 -2.68 -5.70 1.89
C ASP A 92 -2.86 -5.07 0.52
N ILE A 93 -1.87 -5.24 -0.36
CA ILE A 93 -1.90 -4.69 -1.72
C ILE A 93 -2.59 -5.70 -2.63
N MET A 94 -3.81 -5.38 -3.07
CA MET A 94 -4.59 -6.23 -3.96
C MET A 94 -4.14 -6.12 -5.42
N ASP A 95 -4.19 -7.22 -6.17
CA ASP A 95 -4.03 -7.17 -7.63
C ASP A 95 -5.11 -6.29 -8.28
N GLY A 96 -4.70 -5.38 -9.17
CA GLY A 96 -5.57 -4.33 -9.74
C GLY A 96 -5.83 -3.14 -8.80
N GLY A 97 -5.39 -3.26 -7.55
CA GLY A 97 -5.46 -2.24 -6.51
C GLY A 97 -6.78 -2.17 -5.77
N ASP A 98 -6.86 -1.15 -4.91
CA ASP A 98 -8.00 -0.95 -4.04
C ASP A 98 -9.14 -0.16 -4.70
N THR A 99 -10.25 0.06 -3.97
CA THR A 99 -11.39 0.85 -4.40
C THR A 99 -10.95 2.27 -4.78
N PRO A 100 -11.64 2.93 -5.74
CA PRO A 100 -11.28 4.28 -6.18
C PRO A 100 -11.18 5.30 -5.04
N VAL A 101 -12.05 5.16 -4.02
CA VAL A 101 -12.05 6.02 -2.83
C VAL A 101 -10.77 5.84 -2.00
N ARG A 102 -10.33 4.59 -1.79
CA ARG A 102 -9.08 4.30 -1.06
C ARG A 102 -7.85 4.77 -1.83
N LYS A 103 -7.81 4.55 -3.16
CA LYS A 103 -6.74 5.10 -4.02
C LYS A 103 -6.64 6.63 -3.95
N ALA A 104 -7.78 7.31 -3.98
CA ALA A 104 -7.83 8.77 -3.81
C ALA A 104 -7.30 9.21 -2.44
N ALA A 105 -7.65 8.47 -1.38
CA ALA A 105 -7.14 8.74 -0.04
C ALA A 105 -5.63 8.52 0.07
N TYR A 106 -5.08 7.45 -0.53
CA TYR A 106 -3.65 7.20 -0.56
C TYR A 106 -2.90 8.31 -1.30
N THR A 107 -3.47 8.79 -2.41
CA THR A 107 -2.94 9.94 -3.16
C THR A 107 -2.97 11.22 -2.32
N ALA A 108 -4.07 11.49 -1.60
CA ALA A 108 -4.18 12.66 -0.73
C ALA A 108 -3.14 12.61 0.39
N ILE A 109 -3.03 11.46 1.09
CA ILE A 109 -2.02 11.27 2.13
C ILE A 109 -0.62 11.47 1.54
N TRP A 110 -0.33 10.91 0.37
CA TRP A 110 0.93 11.12 -0.31
C TRP A 110 1.21 12.60 -0.62
N ASN A 111 0.24 13.37 -1.08
CA ASN A 111 0.49 14.78 -1.46
C ASN A 111 0.57 15.72 -0.26
N PHE A 112 -0.19 15.46 0.82
CA PHE A 112 -0.27 16.34 1.98
C PHE A 112 0.69 15.98 3.13
N THR A 113 1.54 14.98 2.92
CA THR A 113 2.60 14.60 3.86
C THR A 113 3.98 14.90 3.28
N GLY A 114 4.95 15.14 4.15
CA GLY A 114 6.35 15.29 3.74
C GLY A 114 6.90 14.03 3.04
N SER A 115 8.11 14.11 2.50
CA SER A 115 8.81 12.94 1.93
C SER A 115 9.11 11.84 2.96
N SER A 116 8.98 12.17 4.25
CA SER A 116 9.04 11.24 5.37
C SER A 116 8.12 11.66 6.51
N ILE A 117 7.80 10.69 7.37
CA ILE A 117 7.05 10.86 8.63
C ILE A 117 7.89 10.43 9.84
#